data_AF-A0A2M7V2N4-F1
#
_entry.id   AF-A0A2M7V2N4-F1
#
_cell.length_a   1.000
_cell.length_b   1.000
_cell.length_c   1.000
_cell.angle_alpha   90.00
_cell.angle_beta   90.00
_cell.angle_gamma   90.00
#
_symmetry.space_group_name_H-M   'P 1'
#
loop_
_entity.id
_entity.type
_entity.pdbx_description
1 polymer ?
#
loop_
_entity_poly.entity_id
_entity_poly.type
_entity_poly.pdbx_seq_one_letter_code
_entity_poly.pdbx_strand_id
1 'polypeptide(L)'
;MFHSSSISQLLQSASKNIDRLDAELLLAHVLDTPRAFLIAHGGEKIGKLATWKFRRLIQKRKHSMPLAYLTGQKEFYGLNFFVNKHTLIPRPDTELMVEKVLQEIDKSKNQKITLIDVGTGTGCIPISILHTIRTSRLSIIRKYYATDISRKVLNIAKQNANKHNVNITCKHGNLLEPLTQELRTLNSELIITSNLPYLTQTQFDEEPSIQHEPHSALVAKNNGLALYEELLRQIKTYNLKPITYLEIDPSQTQKISVIISNIFPKATIDIKKDLSGKDRVVKITL
;
A
#
# COMPACT_ATOMS: atom_id res chain seq x y z
N MET A 1 -26.86 12.81 37.40
CA MET A 1 -25.86 13.78 36.89
C MET A 1 -24.71 13.04 36.23
N PHE A 2 -24.70 12.94 34.89
CA PHE A 2 -23.65 12.21 34.17
C PHE A 2 -22.47 13.14 33.87
N HIS A 3 -21.32 12.88 34.51
CA HIS A 3 -20.12 13.71 34.43
C HIS A 3 -19.44 13.59 33.05
N SER A 4 -19.09 14.74 32.45
CA SER A 4 -18.15 14.82 31.33
C SER A 4 -16.76 14.38 31.79
N SER A 5 -16.16 13.39 31.13
CA SER A 5 -14.80 12.93 31.43
C SER A 5 -13.75 13.84 30.77
N SER A 6 -12.61 14.05 31.44
CA SER A 6 -11.48 14.75 30.83
C SER A 6 -10.71 13.86 29.84
N ILE A 7 -9.89 14.48 28.97
CA ILE A 7 -8.96 13.79 28.08
C ILE A 7 -8.11 12.78 28.86
N SER A 8 -7.45 13.22 29.94
CA SER A 8 -6.59 12.34 30.76
C SER A 8 -7.36 11.16 31.36
N GLN A 9 -8.58 11.38 31.85
CA GLN A 9 -9.43 10.31 32.42
C GLN A 9 -9.81 9.27 31.36
N LEU A 10 -10.21 9.71 30.17
CA LEU A 10 -10.58 8.81 29.08
C LEU A 10 -9.40 7.99 28.61
N LEU A 11 -8.24 8.62 28.42
CA LEU A 11 -7.03 7.91 28.01
C LEU A 11 -6.55 6.94 29.08
N GLN A 12 -6.57 7.32 30.37
CA GLN A 12 -6.21 6.41 31.47
C GLN A 12 -7.13 5.18 31.52
N SER A 13 -8.43 5.37 31.29
CA SER A 13 -9.38 4.25 31.23
C SER A 13 -9.14 3.36 30.01
N ALA A 14 -8.83 3.95 28.85
CA ALA A 14 -8.59 3.21 27.61
C ALA A 14 -7.30 2.38 27.68
N SER A 15 -6.23 2.92 28.26
CA SER A 15 -4.92 2.26 28.40
C SER A 15 -4.93 1.00 29.28
N LYS A 16 -6.04 0.71 29.97
CA LYS A 16 -6.23 -0.58 30.67
C LYS A 16 -6.55 -1.74 29.72
N ASN A 17 -6.96 -1.44 28.48
CA ASN A 17 -7.43 -2.44 27.52
C ASN A 17 -6.63 -2.46 26.22
N ILE A 18 -5.99 -1.35 25.85
CA ILE A 18 -5.21 -1.21 24.62
C ILE A 18 -3.95 -0.39 24.87
N ASP A 19 -3.01 -0.42 23.93
CA ASP A 19 -1.81 0.41 23.99
C ASP A 19 -2.13 1.91 24.15
N ARG A 20 -1.27 2.62 24.87
CA ARG A 20 -1.45 4.05 25.15
C ARG A 20 -1.45 4.89 23.87
N LEU A 21 -0.54 4.59 22.95
CA LEU A 21 -0.45 5.31 21.67
C LEU A 21 -1.72 5.10 20.85
N ASP A 22 -2.24 3.87 20.79
CA ASP A 22 -3.50 3.59 20.09
C ASP A 22 -4.66 4.37 20.69
N ALA A 23 -4.76 4.44 22.02
CA ALA A 23 -5.79 5.23 22.70
C ALA A 23 -5.68 6.73 22.36
N GLU A 24 -4.47 7.27 22.34
CA GLU A 24 -4.21 8.67 21.97
C GLU A 24 -4.58 8.93 20.51
N LEU A 25 -4.17 8.07 19.58
CA LEU A 25 -4.48 8.22 18.16
C LEU A 25 -5.98 8.11 17.87
N LEU A 26 -6.69 7.21 18.55
CA LEU A 26 -8.15 7.08 18.43
C LEU A 26 -8.88 8.29 19.01
N LEU A 27 -8.41 8.85 20.13
CA LEU A 27 -9.04 10.04 20.72
C LEU A 27 -8.79 11.27 19.86
N ALA A 28 -7.56 11.45 19.38
CA ALA A 28 -7.16 12.50 18.44
C ALA A 28 -8.04 12.47 17.19
N HIS A 29 -8.24 11.27 16.62
CA HIS A 29 -9.15 11.07 15.49
C HIS A 29 -10.61 11.46 15.80
N VAL A 30 -11.12 11.14 16.99
CA VAL A 30 -12.50 11.48 17.38
C VAL A 30 -12.70 12.98 17.57
N LEU A 31 -11.68 13.68 18.05
CA LEU A 31 -11.71 15.12 18.30
C LEU A 31 -11.28 15.95 17.09
N ASP A 32 -10.75 15.32 16.05
CA ASP A 32 -10.12 15.97 14.90
C ASP A 32 -8.99 16.94 15.31
N THR A 33 -8.13 16.47 16.23
CA THR A 33 -7.00 17.25 16.76
C THR A 33 -5.69 16.46 16.66
N PRO A 34 -4.53 17.14 16.59
CA PRO A 34 -3.24 16.45 16.62
C PRO A 34 -3.01 15.82 17.99
N ARG A 35 -2.22 14.73 18.03
CA ARG A 35 -1.86 14.04 19.29
C ARG A 35 -1.28 15.00 20.34
N ALA A 36 -0.47 15.97 19.92
CA ALA A 36 0.12 16.97 20.82
C ALA A 36 -0.93 17.78 21.60
N PHE A 37 -2.11 18.03 21.02
CA PHE A 37 -3.22 18.69 21.70
C PHE A 37 -3.68 17.89 22.92
N LEU A 38 -3.82 16.56 22.80
CA LEU A 38 -4.24 15.71 23.91
C LEU A 38 -3.27 15.77 25.10
N ILE A 39 -1.97 15.90 24.80
CA ILE A 39 -0.91 15.99 25.81
C ILE A 39 -0.98 17.35 26.51
N ALA A 40 -1.09 18.43 25.75
CA ALA A 40 -1.13 19.80 26.29
C ALA A 40 -2.44 20.10 27.07
N HIS A 41 -3.56 19.49 26.66
CA HIS A 41 -4.90 19.82 27.16
C HIS A 41 -5.54 18.67 27.96
N GLY A 42 -4.76 17.83 28.65
CA GLY A 42 -5.26 16.65 29.36
C GLY A 42 -6.43 16.89 30.36
N GLY A 43 -6.54 18.11 30.90
CA GLY A 43 -7.63 18.53 31.78
C GLY A 43 -8.96 18.87 31.08
N GLU A 44 -8.96 19.07 29.76
CA GLU A 44 -10.17 19.46 29.02
C GLU A 44 -11.24 18.37 29.05
N LYS A 45 -12.48 18.82 29.23
CA LYS A 45 -13.66 17.96 29.26
C LYS A 45 -14.17 17.71 27.84
N ILE A 46 -14.41 16.46 27.53
CA ILE A 46 -14.92 16.07 26.21
C ILE A 46 -16.44 15.86 26.25
N GLY A 47 -17.11 16.26 25.18
CA GLY A 47 -18.54 16.06 25.00
C GLY A 47 -18.97 14.59 25.01
N LYS A 48 -20.26 14.34 25.30
CA LYS A 48 -20.82 12.98 25.42
C LYS A 48 -20.73 12.19 24.11
N LEU A 49 -21.01 12.83 22.98
CA LEU A 49 -20.97 12.18 21.68
C LEU A 49 -19.54 11.72 21.32
N ALA A 50 -18.54 12.58 21.53
CA ALA A 50 -17.14 12.22 21.33
C ALA A 50 -16.69 11.10 22.30
N THR A 51 -17.08 11.18 23.58
CA THR A 51 -16.82 10.10 24.55
C THR A 51 -17.41 8.76 24.10
N TRP A 52 -18.66 8.77 23.60
CA TRP A 52 -19.32 7.57 23.09
C TRP A 52 -18.62 7.01 21.85
N LYS A 53 -18.27 7.86 20.87
CA LYS A 53 -17.51 7.48 19.67
C LYS A 53 -16.17 6.84 20.06
N PHE A 54 -15.42 7.49 20.96
CA PHE A 54 -14.14 6.99 21.44
C PHE A 54 -14.26 5.61 22.08
N ARG A 55 -15.18 5.43 23.03
CA ARG A 55 -15.40 4.12 23.69
C ARG A 55 -15.77 3.02 22.68
N ARG A 56 -16.55 3.34 21.65
CA ARG A 56 -16.87 2.38 20.58
C ARG A 56 -15.62 1.98 19.78
N LEU A 57 -14.71 2.90 19.51
CA LEU A 57 -13.44 2.58 18.84
C LEU A 57 -12.53 1.72 19.73
N ILE A 58 -12.46 2.02 21.03
CA ILE A 58 -11.70 1.21 22.01
C ILE A 58 -12.20 -0.24 22.02
N GLN A 59 -13.52 -0.46 22.04
CA GLN A 59 -14.08 -1.81 22.01
C GLN A 59 -13.69 -2.58 20.75
N LYS A 60 -13.74 -1.93 19.58
CA LYS A 60 -13.28 -2.58 18.35
C LYS A 60 -11.78 -2.86 18.37
N ARG A 61 -10.96 -1.93 18.88
CA ARG A 61 -9.50 -2.10 18.95
C ARG A 61 -9.12 -3.24 19.89
N LYS A 62 -9.85 -3.44 20.98
CA LYS A 62 -9.70 -4.56 21.91
C LYS A 62 -9.88 -5.93 21.22
N HIS A 63 -10.68 -5.99 20.16
CA HIS A 63 -10.85 -7.18 19.32
C HIS A 63 -9.90 -7.19 18.10
N SER A 64 -8.71 -6.60 18.26
CA SER A 64 -7.62 -6.56 17.28
C SER A 64 -7.94 -5.87 15.95
N MET A 65 -9.04 -5.11 15.85
CA MET A 65 -9.32 -4.31 14.65
C MET A 65 -8.15 -3.36 14.38
N PRO A 66 -7.59 -3.32 13.16
CA PRO A 66 -6.46 -2.46 12.83
C PRO A 66 -6.78 -0.99 13.07
N LEU A 67 -5.83 -0.25 13.66
CA LEU A 67 -5.99 1.17 13.95
C LEU A 67 -6.37 1.98 12.69
N ALA A 68 -5.72 1.68 11.56
CA ALA A 68 -5.96 2.38 10.30
C ALA A 68 -7.40 2.18 9.78
N TYR A 69 -8.02 1.02 10.03
CA TYR A 69 -9.44 0.81 9.68
C TYR A 69 -10.40 1.49 10.65
N LEU A 70 -9.99 1.71 11.90
CA LEU A 70 -10.76 2.47 12.88
C LEU A 70 -10.75 3.97 12.57
N THR A 71 -9.60 4.49 12.14
CA THR A 71 -9.45 5.90 11.75
C THR A 71 -9.82 6.16 10.29
N GLY A 72 -9.94 5.11 9.48
CA GLY A 72 -10.20 5.18 8.04
C GLY A 72 -9.03 5.70 7.21
N GLN A 73 -7.84 5.83 7.80
CA GLN A 73 -6.67 6.42 7.15
C GLN A 73 -5.35 5.76 7.57
N LYS A 74 -4.37 5.80 6.65
CA LYS A 74 -2.99 5.36 6.87
C LYS A 74 -2.03 6.34 6.19
N GLU A 75 -1.03 6.81 6.93
CA GLU A 75 0.08 7.54 6.35
C GLU A 75 1.04 6.58 5.63
N PHE A 76 1.50 7.00 4.45
CA PHE A 76 2.47 6.29 3.61
C PHE A 76 3.24 7.31 2.78
N TYR A 77 4.57 7.29 2.85
CA TYR A 77 5.45 8.20 2.13
C TYR A 77 5.12 9.69 2.36
N GLY A 78 4.75 10.05 3.60
CA GLY A 78 4.35 11.43 3.97
C GLY A 78 2.95 11.85 3.52
N LEU A 79 2.18 10.95 2.91
CA LEU A 79 0.82 11.20 2.43
C LEU A 79 -0.21 10.38 3.21
N ASN A 80 -1.36 10.98 3.50
CA ASN A 80 -2.48 10.27 4.13
C ASN A 80 -3.40 9.62 3.10
N PHE A 81 -3.57 8.31 3.17
CA PHE A 81 -4.46 7.54 2.30
C PHE A 81 -5.69 7.07 3.06
N PHE A 82 -6.86 7.19 2.44
CA PHE A 82 -8.06 6.48 2.89
C PHE A 82 -7.84 4.97 2.74
N VAL A 83 -8.21 4.25 3.79
CA VAL A 83 -8.17 2.78 3.84
C VAL A 83 -9.47 2.25 4.40
N ASN A 84 -9.81 1.02 4.03
CA ASN A 84 -10.94 0.31 4.63
C ASN A 84 -10.72 -1.20 4.62
N LYS A 85 -11.69 -1.95 5.13
CA LYS A 85 -11.69 -3.41 5.17
C LYS A 85 -11.56 -4.13 3.82
N HIS A 86 -11.55 -3.41 2.70
CA HIS A 86 -11.35 -3.98 1.36
C HIS A 86 -9.92 -3.81 0.85
N THR A 87 -9.10 -2.96 1.48
CA THR A 87 -7.75 -2.62 1.01
C THR A 87 -6.69 -3.11 1.98
N LEU A 88 -5.58 -3.63 1.48
CA LEU A 88 -4.37 -3.84 2.28
C LEU A 88 -3.95 -2.50 2.90
N ILE A 89 -3.56 -2.50 4.17
CA ILE A 89 -3.03 -1.31 4.83
C ILE A 89 -1.61 -1.06 4.28
N PRO A 90 -1.30 0.12 3.70
CA PRO A 90 0.04 0.45 3.23
C PRO A 90 1.12 0.18 4.27
N ARG A 91 2.18 -0.51 3.86
CA ARG A 91 3.30 -0.91 4.73
C ARG A 91 4.50 0.02 4.52
N PRO A 92 5.26 0.37 5.57
CA PRO A 92 6.49 1.16 5.42
C PRO A 92 7.50 0.51 4.47
N ASP A 93 7.63 -0.82 4.50
CA ASP A 93 8.56 -1.54 3.62
C ASP A 93 8.28 -1.32 2.12
N THR A 94 7.03 -1.06 1.75
CA THR A 94 6.62 -0.75 0.37
C THR A 94 7.13 0.61 -0.12
N GLU A 95 7.50 1.52 0.79
CA GLU A 95 8.09 2.82 0.43
C GLU A 95 9.41 2.68 -0.33
N LEU A 96 10.16 1.61 -0.06
CA LEU A 96 11.39 1.27 -0.80
C LEU A 96 11.12 1.17 -2.31
N MET A 97 9.97 0.63 -2.71
CA MET A 97 9.60 0.52 -4.12
C MET A 97 9.39 1.90 -4.76
N VAL A 98 8.71 2.80 -4.05
CA VAL A 98 8.51 4.19 -4.49
C VAL A 98 9.86 4.87 -4.70
N GLU A 99 10.78 4.75 -3.75
CA GLU A 99 12.13 5.30 -3.86
C GLU A 99 12.89 4.78 -5.10
N LYS A 100 12.86 3.46 -5.33
CA LYS A 100 13.59 2.87 -6.47
C LYS A 100 13.01 3.29 -7.81
N VAL A 101 11.69 3.45 -7.91
CA VAL A 101 11.06 3.95 -9.13
C VAL A 101 11.40 5.41 -9.37
N LEU A 102 11.37 6.26 -8.33
CA LEU A 102 11.79 7.66 -8.45
C LEU A 102 13.24 7.79 -8.93
N GLN A 103 14.15 6.98 -8.39
CA GLN A 103 15.54 6.92 -8.85
C GLN A 103 15.68 6.49 -10.31
N GLU A 104 14.80 5.60 -10.78
CA GLU A 104 14.80 5.15 -12.19
C GLU A 104 14.30 6.27 -13.12
N ILE A 105 13.24 6.96 -12.73
CA ILE A 105 12.69 8.11 -13.47
C ILE A 105 13.72 9.24 -13.57
N ASP A 106 14.48 9.51 -12.51
CA ASP A 106 15.55 10.51 -12.50
C ASP A 106 16.72 10.13 -13.44
N LYS A 107 16.97 8.83 -13.67
CA LYS A 107 18.00 8.36 -14.61
C LYS A 107 17.56 8.36 -16.07
N SER A 108 16.25 8.37 -16.34
CA SER A 108 15.73 8.35 -17.71
C SER A 108 16.19 9.60 -18.49
N LYS A 109 16.64 9.39 -19.74
CA LYS A 109 17.18 10.44 -20.62
C LYS A 109 16.07 11.17 -21.37
N ASN A 110 15.08 11.70 -20.65
CA ASN A 110 13.90 12.37 -21.18
C ASN A 110 13.01 11.53 -22.11
N GLN A 111 13.09 10.20 -22.03
CA GLN A 111 12.15 9.34 -22.74
C GLN A 111 10.79 9.40 -22.06
N LYS A 112 9.71 9.24 -22.84
CA LYS A 112 8.38 9.13 -22.25
C LYS A 112 8.31 7.84 -21.44
N ILE A 113 7.70 7.91 -20.26
CA ILE A 113 7.52 6.76 -19.35
C ILE A 113 6.03 6.47 -19.18
N THR A 114 5.66 5.20 -19.24
CA THR A 114 4.37 4.70 -18.76
C THR A 114 4.62 3.87 -17.49
N LEU A 115 3.84 4.15 -16.45
CA LEU A 115 3.89 3.44 -15.17
C LEU A 115 2.64 2.58 -15.02
N ILE A 116 2.82 1.32 -14.63
CA ILE A 116 1.72 0.40 -14.33
C ILE A 116 1.92 -0.15 -12.93
N ASP A 117 0.96 0.09 -12.06
CA ASP A 117 0.89 -0.53 -10.74
C ASP A 117 -0.11 -1.69 -10.75
N VAL A 118 0.37 -2.89 -10.40
CA VAL A 118 -0.38 -4.15 -10.46
C VAL A 118 -0.73 -4.63 -9.06
N GLY A 119 -2.04 -4.76 -8.79
CA GLY A 119 -2.55 -5.00 -7.44
C GLY A 119 -2.55 -3.72 -6.61
N THR A 120 -3.07 -2.62 -7.18
CA THR A 120 -2.81 -1.26 -6.68
C THR A 120 -3.31 -0.97 -5.27
N GLY A 121 -4.29 -1.74 -4.78
CA GLY A 121 -4.80 -1.53 -3.42
C GLY A 121 -5.35 -0.11 -3.23
N THR A 122 -4.81 0.61 -2.26
CA THR A 122 -5.18 2.00 -1.95
C THR A 122 -4.71 3.00 -3.01
N GLY A 123 -3.91 2.57 -3.99
CA GLY A 123 -3.22 3.43 -4.95
C GLY A 123 -1.96 4.08 -4.38
N CYS A 124 -1.48 3.68 -3.19
CA CYS A 124 -0.44 4.41 -2.48
C CYS A 124 0.89 4.47 -3.25
N ILE A 125 1.28 3.42 -3.97
CA ILE A 125 2.50 3.41 -4.79
C ILE A 125 2.44 4.46 -5.91
N PRO A 126 1.50 4.37 -6.89
CA PRO A 126 1.49 5.28 -8.03
C PRO A 126 1.18 6.73 -7.62
N ILE A 127 0.36 6.93 -6.57
CA ILE A 127 0.03 8.27 -6.07
C ILE A 127 1.26 8.92 -5.42
N SER A 128 1.99 8.20 -4.56
CA SER A 128 3.20 8.73 -3.93
C SER A 128 4.30 9.03 -4.95
N ILE A 129 4.46 8.20 -5.99
CA ILE A 129 5.36 8.48 -7.11
C ILE A 129 4.96 9.79 -7.80
N LEU A 130 3.69 9.92 -8.20
CA LEU A 130 3.17 11.11 -8.89
C LEU A 130 3.32 12.39 -8.08
N HIS A 131 3.05 12.32 -6.78
CA HIS A 131 3.12 13.47 -5.88
C HIS A 131 4.56 13.92 -5.65
N THR A 132 5.53 13.00 -5.63
CA THR A 132 6.93 13.30 -5.31
C THR A 132 7.79 13.63 -6.53
N ILE A 133 7.41 13.21 -7.73
CA ILE A 133 8.14 13.55 -8.95
C ILE A 133 8.29 15.08 -9.09
N ARG A 134 9.52 15.53 -9.32
CA ARG A 134 9.81 16.94 -9.59
C ARG A 134 9.03 17.43 -10.80
N THR A 135 8.50 18.65 -10.75
CA THR A 135 7.72 19.25 -11.85
C THR A 135 8.42 19.16 -13.21
N SER A 136 9.74 19.31 -13.25
CA SER A 136 10.54 19.18 -14.49
C SER A 136 10.47 17.78 -15.13
N ARG A 137 10.31 16.74 -14.31
CA ARG A 137 10.19 15.34 -14.74
C ARG A 137 8.74 14.89 -14.95
N LEU A 138 7.75 15.64 -14.46
CA LEU A 138 6.34 15.30 -14.69
C LEU A 138 6.00 15.26 -16.19
N SER A 139 6.68 16.11 -16.99
CA SER A 139 6.51 16.18 -18.45
C SER A 139 6.91 14.90 -19.20
N ILE A 140 7.80 14.08 -18.64
CA ILE A 140 8.23 12.83 -19.27
C ILE A 140 7.26 11.69 -18.95
N ILE A 141 6.38 11.85 -17.97
CA ILE A 141 5.41 10.82 -17.68
C ILE A 141 4.21 10.93 -18.62
N ARG A 142 3.98 9.87 -19.39
CA ARG A 142 2.92 9.79 -20.38
C ARG A 142 1.61 9.35 -19.75
N LYS A 143 1.63 8.25 -18.98
CA LYS A 143 0.44 7.66 -18.36
C LYS A 143 0.77 6.86 -17.10
N TYR A 144 -0.21 6.80 -16.22
CA TYR A 144 -0.24 5.93 -15.04
C TYR A 144 -1.46 5.02 -15.12
N TYR A 145 -1.23 3.72 -15.06
CA TYR A 145 -2.28 2.74 -14.93
C TYR A 145 -2.19 2.07 -13.57
N ALA A 146 -3.34 1.85 -12.95
CA ALA A 146 -3.48 1.13 -11.70
C ALA A 146 -4.48 0.00 -11.91
N THR A 147 -4.05 -1.24 -11.72
CA THR A 147 -4.87 -2.43 -11.95
C THR A 147 -5.17 -3.14 -10.64
N ASP A 148 -6.39 -3.64 -10.51
CA ASP A 148 -6.81 -4.46 -9.38
C ASP A 148 -8.01 -5.33 -9.77
N ILE A 149 -8.08 -6.52 -9.19
CA ILE A 149 -9.19 -7.47 -9.39
C ILE A 149 -10.48 -7.02 -8.69
N SER A 150 -10.39 -6.06 -7.76
CA SER A 150 -11.51 -5.60 -6.95
C SER A 150 -11.95 -4.19 -7.33
N ARG A 151 -13.18 -4.06 -7.87
CA ARG A 151 -13.80 -2.74 -8.11
C ARG A 151 -13.91 -1.89 -6.84
N LYS A 152 -14.13 -2.53 -5.68
CA LYS A 152 -14.22 -1.83 -4.39
C LYS A 152 -12.90 -1.20 -4.00
N VAL A 153 -11.79 -1.88 -4.27
CA VAL A 153 -10.43 -1.39 -4.04
C VAL A 153 -10.09 -0.24 -4.99
N LEU A 154 -10.40 -0.40 -6.29
CA LEU A 154 -10.19 0.68 -7.27
C LEU A 154 -10.98 1.95 -6.96
N ASN A 155 -12.16 1.85 -6.34
CA ASN A 155 -12.88 3.03 -5.88
C ASN A 155 -12.13 3.78 -4.78
N ILE A 156 -11.43 3.07 -3.88
CA ILE A 156 -10.57 3.70 -2.86
C ILE A 156 -9.33 4.32 -3.52
N ALA A 157 -8.69 3.62 -4.46
CA ALA A 157 -7.58 4.19 -5.22
C ALA A 157 -7.96 5.50 -5.93
N LYS A 158 -9.14 5.55 -6.57
CA LYS A 158 -9.68 6.78 -7.18
C LYS A 158 -9.94 7.89 -6.16
N GLN A 159 -10.51 7.55 -5.00
CA GLN A 159 -10.75 8.53 -3.93
C GLN A 159 -9.43 9.14 -3.43
N ASN A 160 -8.40 8.30 -3.25
CA ASN A 160 -7.07 8.75 -2.86
C ASN A 160 -6.39 9.59 -3.95
N ALA A 161 -6.53 9.20 -5.22
CA ALA A 161 -5.99 9.97 -6.34
C ALA A 161 -6.61 11.37 -6.38
N ASN A 162 -7.93 11.47 -6.20
CA ASN A 162 -8.64 12.75 -6.10
C ASN A 162 -8.18 13.55 -4.87
N LYS A 163 -8.03 12.91 -3.70
CA LYS A 163 -7.56 13.57 -2.46
C LYS A 163 -6.21 14.26 -2.66
N HIS A 164 -5.31 13.62 -3.40
CA HIS A 164 -3.94 14.10 -3.63
C HIS A 164 -3.75 14.83 -4.96
N ASN A 165 -4.84 15.14 -5.68
CA ASN A 165 -4.82 15.82 -6.98
C ASN A 165 -3.91 15.18 -8.02
N VAL A 166 -3.84 13.85 -8.04
CA VAL A 166 -3.06 13.09 -9.03
C VAL A 166 -3.97 12.32 -9.99
N ASN A 167 -3.54 12.17 -11.23
CA ASN A 167 -4.29 11.46 -12.26
C ASN A 167 -3.75 10.04 -12.46
N ILE A 168 -4.54 9.04 -12.08
CA ILE A 168 -4.27 7.63 -12.37
C ILE A 168 -5.43 7.00 -13.13
N THR A 169 -5.13 6.18 -14.13
CA THR A 169 -6.15 5.42 -14.88
C THR A 169 -6.35 4.05 -14.25
N CYS A 170 -7.41 3.91 -13.45
CA CYS A 170 -7.77 2.65 -12.82
C CYS A 170 -8.45 1.69 -13.80
N LYS A 171 -7.99 0.45 -13.87
CA LYS A 171 -8.53 -0.60 -14.75
C LYS A 171 -8.81 -1.87 -13.95
N HIS A 172 -10.02 -2.39 -14.11
CA HIS A 172 -10.48 -3.56 -13.35
C HIS A 172 -10.22 -4.86 -14.12
N GLY A 173 -9.55 -5.78 -13.46
CA GLY A 173 -9.38 -7.16 -13.92
C GLY A 173 -8.05 -7.74 -13.46
N ASN A 174 -7.68 -8.86 -14.08
CA ASN A 174 -6.56 -9.67 -13.64
C ASN A 174 -5.23 -9.14 -14.18
N LEU A 175 -4.36 -8.69 -13.28
CA LEU A 175 -3.00 -8.24 -13.58
C LEU A 175 -2.97 -7.26 -14.78
N LEU A 176 -2.25 -7.58 -15.86
CA LEU A 176 -2.10 -6.74 -17.05
C LEU A 176 -3.21 -6.92 -18.10
N GLU A 177 -4.10 -7.92 -17.97
CA GLU A 177 -5.17 -8.18 -18.94
C GLU A 177 -6.02 -6.94 -19.28
N PRO A 178 -6.43 -6.09 -18.31
CA PRO A 178 -7.25 -4.90 -18.57
C PRO A 178 -6.57 -3.82 -19.42
N LEU A 179 -5.26 -3.97 -19.68
CA LEU A 179 -4.43 -3.03 -20.42
C LEU A 179 -4.00 -3.55 -21.80
N THR A 180 -4.60 -4.65 -22.27
CA THR A 180 -4.22 -5.29 -23.54
C THR A 180 -4.09 -4.32 -24.72
N GLN A 181 -5.05 -3.39 -24.88
CA GLN A 181 -5.03 -2.45 -26.00
C GLN A 181 -3.95 -1.37 -25.82
N GLU A 182 -3.81 -0.87 -24.60
CA GLU A 182 -2.81 0.11 -24.21
C GLU A 182 -1.39 -0.43 -24.39
N LEU A 183 -1.17 -1.69 -24.04
CA LEU A 183 0.13 -2.38 -24.16
C LEU A 183 0.51 -2.65 -25.61
N ARG A 184 -0.46 -2.96 -26.49
CA ARG A 184 -0.20 -3.15 -27.94
C ARG A 184 0.24 -1.88 -28.66
N THR A 185 -0.10 -0.72 -28.12
CA THR A 185 0.21 0.60 -28.72
C THR A 185 1.28 1.36 -27.94
N LEU A 186 1.98 0.67 -27.03
CA LEU A 186 2.97 1.25 -26.14
C LEU A 186 4.22 1.68 -26.93
N ASN A 187 4.58 2.96 -26.79
CA ASN A 187 5.71 3.58 -27.48
C ASN A 187 6.58 4.40 -26.51
N SER A 188 6.71 3.92 -25.27
CA SER A 188 7.37 4.59 -24.15
C SER A 188 8.17 3.57 -23.34
N GLU A 189 9.12 4.04 -22.53
CA GLU A 189 9.67 3.21 -21.46
C GLU A 189 8.54 2.72 -20.54
N LEU A 190 8.67 1.50 -20.04
CA LEU A 190 7.66 0.87 -19.19
C LEU A 190 8.27 0.53 -17.84
N ILE A 191 7.63 1.01 -16.78
CA ILE A 191 7.95 0.60 -15.42
C ILE A 191 6.71 -0.07 -14.82
N ILE A 192 6.89 -1.27 -14.28
CA ILE A 192 5.83 -2.02 -13.60
C ILE A 192 6.18 -2.12 -12.11
N THR A 193 5.24 -1.78 -11.25
CA THR A 193 5.30 -1.99 -9.80
C THR A 193 4.27 -3.00 -9.38
N SER A 194 4.58 -3.82 -8.38
CA SER A 194 3.63 -4.79 -7.86
C SER A 194 3.94 -5.21 -6.43
N ASN A 195 2.98 -5.00 -5.53
CA ASN A 195 2.93 -5.62 -4.22
C ASN A 195 1.72 -6.56 -4.19
N LEU A 196 1.91 -7.78 -4.69
CA LEU A 196 0.86 -8.79 -4.77
C LEU A 196 0.80 -9.62 -3.49
N PRO A 197 -0.35 -10.26 -3.20
CA PRO A 197 -0.46 -11.21 -2.11
C PRO A 197 0.65 -12.26 -2.19
N TYR A 198 1.45 -12.36 -1.14
CA TYR A 198 2.64 -13.24 -1.10
C TYR A 198 2.67 -14.18 0.11
N LEU A 199 1.70 -14.10 1.03
CA LEU A 199 1.64 -15.00 2.17
C LEU A 199 1.06 -16.36 1.78
N THR A 200 1.49 -17.40 2.50
CA THR A 200 0.83 -18.70 2.52
C THR A 200 -0.35 -18.69 3.48
N GLN A 201 -1.24 -19.68 3.37
CA GLN A 201 -2.34 -19.85 4.33
C GLN A 201 -1.82 -20.02 5.76
N THR A 202 -0.76 -20.82 5.95
CA THR A 202 -0.14 -21.03 7.26
C THR A 202 0.41 -19.74 7.86
N GLN A 203 1.13 -18.93 7.07
CA GLN A 203 1.63 -17.63 7.53
C GLN A 203 0.50 -16.66 7.89
N PHE A 204 -0.62 -16.71 7.16
CA PHE A 204 -1.80 -15.91 7.50
C PHE A 204 -2.37 -16.35 8.84
N ASP A 205 -2.61 -17.65 9.04
CA ASP A 205 -3.21 -18.21 10.26
C ASP A 205 -2.36 -17.95 11.51
N GLU A 206 -1.04 -17.86 11.36
CA GLU A 206 -0.07 -17.61 12.44
C GLU A 206 0.10 -16.12 12.81
N GLU A 207 -0.44 -15.18 12.02
CA GLU A 207 -0.26 -13.73 12.24
C GLU A 207 -1.58 -13.04 12.63
N PRO A 208 -1.86 -12.84 13.93
CA PRO A 208 -3.11 -12.22 14.39
C PRO A 208 -3.31 -10.79 13.90
N SER A 209 -2.24 -10.04 13.60
CA SER A 209 -2.34 -8.61 13.26
C SER A 209 -2.96 -8.35 11.89
N ILE A 210 -2.95 -9.34 10.98
CA ILE A 210 -3.46 -9.23 9.61
C ILE A 210 -4.82 -9.93 9.40
N GLN A 211 -5.36 -10.57 10.43
CA GLN A 211 -6.61 -11.36 10.37
C GLN A 211 -7.85 -10.55 9.94
N HIS A 212 -7.84 -9.25 10.16
CA HIS A 212 -8.93 -8.34 9.78
C HIS A 212 -8.74 -7.71 8.40
N GLU A 213 -7.60 -7.93 7.75
CA GLU A 213 -7.31 -7.44 6.41
C GLU A 213 -7.83 -8.45 5.35
N PRO A 214 -8.11 -8.01 4.11
CA PRO A 214 -8.69 -8.90 3.10
C PRO A 214 -7.77 -10.10 2.81
N HIS A 215 -8.28 -11.32 3.00
CA HIS A 215 -7.54 -12.55 2.70
C HIS A 215 -7.00 -12.59 1.27
N SER A 216 -7.79 -12.13 0.30
CA SER A 216 -7.39 -12.04 -1.12
C SER A 216 -6.26 -11.05 -1.39
N ALA A 217 -5.97 -10.13 -0.46
CA ALA A 217 -4.86 -9.18 -0.54
C ALA A 217 -3.59 -9.72 0.15
N LEU A 218 -3.66 -10.87 0.83
CA LEU A 218 -2.59 -11.42 1.66
C LEU A 218 -2.12 -12.79 1.16
N VAL A 219 -3.06 -13.69 0.86
CA VAL A 219 -2.73 -15.10 0.58
C VAL A 219 -2.73 -15.38 -0.92
N ALA A 220 -1.67 -16.04 -1.40
CA ALA A 220 -1.60 -16.57 -2.75
C ALA A 220 -1.17 -18.04 -2.77
N LYS A 221 -1.58 -18.74 -3.84
CA LYS A 221 -1.20 -20.13 -4.09
C LYS A 221 0.30 -20.23 -4.41
N ASN A 222 0.83 -21.46 -4.41
CA ASN A 222 2.22 -21.78 -4.76
C ASN A 222 3.24 -21.01 -3.89
N ASN A 223 3.10 -21.11 -2.57
CA ASN A 223 3.96 -20.40 -1.60
C ASN A 223 3.98 -18.87 -1.82
N GLY A 224 2.86 -18.28 -2.24
CA GLY A 224 2.77 -16.85 -2.49
C GLY A 224 3.31 -16.36 -3.84
N LEU A 225 3.74 -17.25 -4.74
CA LEU A 225 4.42 -16.89 -5.99
C LEU A 225 3.56 -17.00 -7.25
N ALA A 226 2.35 -17.57 -7.15
CA ALA A 226 1.51 -17.84 -8.33
C ALA A 226 1.21 -16.57 -9.15
N LEU A 227 0.83 -15.48 -8.48
CA LEU A 227 0.50 -14.22 -9.15
C LEU A 227 1.74 -13.55 -9.77
N TYR A 228 2.91 -13.69 -9.14
CA TYR A 228 4.16 -13.20 -9.73
C TYR A 228 4.54 -13.98 -10.99
N GLU A 229 4.43 -15.31 -10.96
CA GLU A 229 4.67 -16.13 -12.15
C GLU A 229 3.71 -15.77 -13.28
N GLU A 230 2.42 -15.58 -12.97
CA GLU A 230 1.41 -15.18 -13.94
C GLU A 230 1.70 -13.80 -14.53
N LEU A 231 2.06 -12.80 -13.70
CA LEU A 231 2.46 -11.47 -14.15
C LEU A 231 3.66 -11.55 -15.12
N LEU A 232 4.69 -12.31 -14.77
CA LEU A 232 5.87 -12.50 -15.62
C LEU A 232 5.51 -13.18 -16.95
N ARG A 233 4.59 -14.15 -16.95
CA ARG A 233 4.08 -14.78 -18.18
C ARG A 233 3.27 -13.80 -19.03
N GLN A 234 2.48 -12.92 -18.43
CA GLN A 234 1.77 -11.86 -19.16
C GLN A 234 2.75 -10.87 -19.78
N ILE A 235 3.79 -10.43 -19.04
CA ILE A 235 4.86 -9.57 -19.58
C ILE A 235 5.51 -10.22 -20.81
N LYS A 236 5.82 -11.52 -20.74
CA LYS A 236 6.38 -12.28 -21.86
C LYS A 236 5.42 -12.38 -23.04
N THR A 237 4.15 -12.66 -22.77
CA THR A 237 3.10 -12.83 -23.78
C THR A 237 2.84 -11.55 -24.57
N TYR A 238 2.86 -10.40 -23.89
CA TYR A 238 2.76 -9.08 -24.52
C TYR A 238 4.08 -8.60 -25.14
N ASN A 239 5.15 -9.42 -25.08
CA ASN A 239 6.50 -9.08 -25.57
C ASN A 239 7.02 -7.74 -25.04
N LEU A 240 6.73 -7.46 -23.76
CA LEU A 240 7.12 -6.21 -23.12
C LEU A 240 8.56 -6.31 -22.61
N LYS A 241 9.24 -5.18 -22.54
CA LYS A 241 10.57 -5.04 -21.92
C LYS A 241 10.56 -3.99 -20.79
N PRO A 242 9.76 -4.20 -19.72
CA PRO A 242 9.69 -3.27 -18.62
C PRO A 242 10.91 -3.37 -17.71
N ILE A 243 11.13 -2.30 -16.95
CA ILE A 243 11.78 -2.41 -15.64
C ILE A 243 10.69 -2.77 -14.63
N THR A 244 10.79 -3.93 -13.99
CA THR A 244 9.76 -4.44 -13.08
C THR A 244 10.27 -4.44 -11.65
N TYR A 245 9.46 -3.95 -10.71
CA TYR A 245 9.70 -3.98 -9.27
C TYR A 245 8.61 -4.82 -8.60
N LEU A 246 9.02 -5.89 -7.91
CA LEU A 246 8.13 -6.78 -7.16
C LEU A 246 8.48 -6.71 -5.67
N GLU A 247 7.49 -6.52 -4.79
CA GLU A 247 7.68 -6.70 -3.34
C GLU A 247 7.62 -8.18 -3.00
N ILE A 248 8.54 -8.69 -2.18
CA ILE A 248 8.58 -10.10 -1.81
C ILE A 248 8.72 -10.27 -0.31
N ASP A 249 8.34 -11.45 0.17
CA ASP A 249 8.83 -11.94 1.45
C ASP A 249 10.29 -12.41 1.31
N PRO A 250 11.17 -12.18 2.30
CA PRO A 250 12.56 -12.63 2.24
C PRO A 250 12.73 -14.14 1.98
N SER A 251 11.78 -14.97 2.44
CA SER A 251 11.81 -16.42 2.19
C SER A 251 11.61 -16.79 0.71
N GLN A 252 11.13 -15.85 -0.12
CA GLN A 252 10.82 -16.08 -1.52
C GLN A 252 11.99 -15.79 -2.47
N THR A 253 13.05 -15.08 -2.02
CA THR A 253 14.15 -14.58 -2.88
C THR A 253 14.69 -15.62 -3.85
N GLN A 254 15.02 -16.82 -3.37
CA GLN A 254 15.60 -17.87 -4.21
C GLN A 254 14.59 -18.38 -5.25
N LYS A 255 13.35 -18.65 -4.81
CA LYS A 255 12.31 -19.23 -5.68
C LYS A 255 11.87 -18.25 -6.77
N ILE A 256 11.66 -16.97 -6.43
CA ILE A 256 11.29 -15.96 -7.42
C ILE A 256 12.41 -15.75 -8.45
N SER A 257 13.67 -15.78 -8.03
CA SER A 257 14.82 -15.66 -8.95
C SER A 257 14.87 -16.82 -9.96
N VAL A 258 14.56 -18.05 -9.54
CA VAL A 258 14.46 -19.21 -10.44
C VAL A 258 13.31 -19.03 -11.43
N ILE A 259 12.14 -18.58 -10.97
CA ILE A 259 10.98 -18.32 -11.84
C ILE A 259 11.34 -17.27 -12.90
N ILE A 260 11.96 -16.17 -12.49
CA ILE A 260 12.37 -15.09 -13.41
C ILE A 260 13.36 -15.61 -14.44
N SER A 261 14.42 -16.31 -14.03
CA SER A 261 15.43 -16.86 -14.94
C SER A 261 14.85 -17.89 -15.92
N ASN A 262 13.87 -18.68 -15.51
CA ASN A 262 13.19 -19.64 -16.39
C ASN A 262 12.31 -18.95 -17.45
N ILE A 263 11.61 -17.88 -17.07
CA ILE A 263 10.74 -17.15 -18.00
C ILE A 263 11.58 -16.23 -18.92
N PHE A 264 12.59 -15.58 -18.34
CA PHE A 264 13.48 -14.60 -18.97
C PHE A 264 14.97 -14.91 -18.69
N PRO A 265 15.59 -15.84 -19.45
CA PRO A 265 16.98 -16.27 -19.20
C PRO A 265 18.05 -15.16 -19.31
N LYS A 266 17.72 -14.03 -19.94
CA LYS A 266 18.62 -12.88 -20.14
C LYS A 266 18.32 -11.71 -19.19
N ALA A 267 17.36 -11.86 -18.28
CA ALA A 267 16.99 -10.79 -17.36
C ALA A 267 18.11 -10.53 -16.35
N THR A 268 18.32 -9.25 -16.03
CA THR A 268 19.12 -8.86 -14.87
C THR A 268 18.22 -8.80 -13.66
N ILE A 269 18.58 -9.52 -12.59
CA ILE A 269 17.85 -9.57 -11.32
C ILE A 269 18.68 -8.86 -10.25
N ASP A 270 18.08 -7.90 -9.57
CA ASP A 270 18.72 -7.10 -8.53
C ASP A 270 17.83 -7.04 -7.28
N ILE A 271 18.31 -7.62 -6.18
CA ILE A 271 17.57 -7.75 -4.92
C ILE A 271 17.90 -6.57 -4.01
N LYS A 272 16.88 -5.81 -3.63
CA LYS A 272 16.98 -4.68 -2.72
C LYS A 272 16.48 -5.08 -1.33
N LYS A 273 17.26 -4.68 -0.33
CA LYS A 273 16.96 -4.89 1.08
C LYS A 273 16.20 -3.69 1.65
N ASP A 274 15.31 -3.97 2.59
CA ASP A 274 14.66 -2.95 3.42
C ASP A 274 15.63 -2.36 4.46
N LEU A 275 15.14 -1.40 5.26
CA LEU A 275 15.92 -0.76 6.32
C LEU A 275 16.31 -1.73 7.44
N SER A 276 15.65 -2.90 7.53
CA SER A 276 15.99 -3.97 8.47
C SER A 276 16.98 -4.98 7.87
N GLY A 277 17.50 -4.73 6.66
CA GLY A 277 18.47 -5.59 5.99
C GLY A 277 17.88 -6.86 5.35
N LYS A 278 16.55 -6.99 5.31
CA LYS A 278 15.87 -8.15 4.73
C LYS A 278 15.54 -7.92 3.27
N ASP A 279 15.58 -8.97 2.46
CA ASP A 279 15.25 -8.89 1.04
C ASP A 279 13.77 -8.51 0.88
N ARG A 280 13.50 -7.44 0.13
CA ARG A 280 12.15 -6.87 0.07
C ARG A 280 11.68 -6.54 -1.34
N VAL A 281 12.55 -6.02 -2.20
CA VAL A 281 12.17 -5.63 -3.57
C VAL A 281 13.07 -6.31 -4.58
N VAL A 282 12.47 -7.00 -5.55
CA VAL A 282 13.17 -7.55 -6.72
C VAL A 282 13.02 -6.58 -7.88
N LYS A 283 14.15 -6.05 -8.39
CA LYS A 283 14.19 -5.32 -9.66
C LYS A 283 14.57 -6.29 -10.78
N ILE A 284 13.80 -6.26 -11.87
CA ILE A 284 14.01 -7.06 -13.07
C ILE A 284 14.15 -6.12 -14.26
N THR A 285 15.21 -6.29 -15.04
CA THR A 285 15.42 -5.59 -16.32
C THR A 285 15.54 -6.60 -17.45
N LEU A 286 14.72 -6.44 -18.50
CA LEU A 286 14.66 -7.32 -19.69
C LEU A 286 15.40 -6.78 -20.92
#